data_AF-A0A7Y4ZQJ8-F1
#
_entry.id   AF-A0A7Y4ZQJ8-F1
#
_cell.length_a   1.000
_cell.length_b   1.000
_cell.length_c   1.000
_cell.angle_alpha   90.00
_cell.angle_beta   90.00
_cell.angle_gamma   90.00
#
_symmetry.space_group_name_H-M   'P 1'
#
loop_
_entity.id
_entity.type
_entity.pdbx_description
1 polymer ?
#
loop_
_entity_poly.entity_id
_entity_poly.type
_entity_poly.pdbx_seq_one_letter_code
_entity_poly.pdbx_strand_id
1 'polypeptide(L)'
;MSTKRLPSLSEALVAVGCLLLPASAHAQSAGDAPLRATYPQLASAPSAALYAGVALDRVTLPGLHLRSRDDQTLESGGVTLAFADDQENVQTTVQIAVAPDGAGARTFALGYLRGVSGILDPSGADEIAYADGSDRTLVAVHGNVAYVVSGPKAASVSAIVKRAITSGSPAFPVVRVALPNSFEGSAPITVTTSGGAKYRLRATGGYVARGSDRPSVRAFGPGPITVIAVASDAFGRVTEARTTAVAR
;
A
#
# COMPACT_ATOMS: atom_id res chain seq x y z
N MET A 1 81.14 -23.10 19.87
CA MET A 1 80.92 -22.22 21.03
C MET A 1 79.58 -21.53 20.79
N SER A 2 78.46 -22.03 21.36
CA SER A 2 77.87 -21.57 22.64
C SER A 2 77.66 -20.05 22.60
N THR A 3 76.46 -19.46 22.60
CA THR A 3 75.30 -19.62 23.51
C THR A 3 74.06 -18.90 22.89
N LYS A 4 72.85 -19.48 22.88
CA LYS A 4 71.83 -19.52 23.96
C LYS A 4 70.99 -18.22 24.08
N ARG A 5 69.69 -18.28 23.73
CA ARG A 5 68.53 -17.86 24.55
C ARG A 5 67.19 -17.96 23.77
N LEU A 6 66.40 -18.96 24.14
CA LEU A 6 64.94 -18.86 24.38
C LEU A 6 64.79 -18.93 25.91
N PRO A 7 63.85 -18.22 26.56
CA PRO A 7 62.40 -18.55 26.59
C PRO A 7 61.54 -17.25 26.70
N SER A 8 60.23 -17.17 26.88
CA SER A 8 59.04 -18.04 26.83
C SER A 8 57.80 -17.13 27.03
N LEU A 9 56.67 -17.60 26.53
CA LEU A 9 55.35 -17.66 27.20
C LEU A 9 54.83 -16.40 27.90
N SER A 10 53.86 -15.75 27.25
CA SER A 10 52.54 -15.45 27.82
C SER A 10 51.61 -15.29 26.61
N GLU A 11 50.70 -16.24 26.35
CA GLU A 11 49.32 -16.21 26.86
C GLU A 11 48.63 -14.87 26.46
N ALA A 12 47.52 -14.83 25.73
CA ALA A 12 46.48 -15.83 25.54
C ALA A 12 45.49 -15.38 24.45
N LEU A 13 44.60 -16.32 24.12
CA LEU A 13 43.21 -16.13 23.66
C LEU A 13 43.02 -15.62 22.21
N VAL A 14 42.49 -16.47 21.30
CA VAL A 14 41.04 -16.65 21.01
C VAL A 14 40.49 -15.44 20.24
N ALA A 15 39.80 -15.54 19.12
CA ALA A 15 39.39 -16.64 18.25
C ALA A 15 38.90 -16.00 16.94
N VAL A 16 38.76 -16.86 15.92
CA VAL A 16 38.03 -16.65 14.68
C VAL A 16 36.71 -15.90 14.93
N GLY A 17 36.56 -14.73 14.30
CA GLY A 17 35.36 -13.89 14.36
C GLY A 17 34.82 -13.60 12.97
N CYS A 18 34.36 -14.64 12.27
CA CYS A 18 33.44 -14.50 11.14
C CYS A 18 32.06 -14.23 11.73
N LEU A 19 31.51 -13.03 11.61
CA LEU A 19 30.07 -12.73 11.78
C LEU A 19 29.83 -11.35 11.16
N LEU A 20 29.30 -11.33 9.94
CA LEU A 20 27.87 -11.05 9.68
C LEU A 20 27.49 -9.62 10.09
N LEU A 21 27.46 -8.77 9.07
CA LEU A 21 26.70 -7.52 9.06
C LEU A 21 25.30 -7.77 9.67
N PRO A 22 24.82 -6.95 10.61
CA PRO A 22 23.44 -7.05 11.05
C PRO A 22 22.55 -6.63 9.88
N ALA A 23 21.93 -7.60 9.22
CA ALA A 23 20.72 -7.38 8.47
C ALA A 23 19.75 -6.64 9.39
N SER A 24 19.28 -5.48 8.96
CA SER A 24 18.25 -4.72 9.65
C SER A 24 17.02 -5.60 9.77
N ALA A 25 16.89 -6.29 10.91
CA ALA A 25 15.69 -6.99 11.31
C ALA A 25 14.62 -5.91 11.54
N HIS A 26 13.87 -5.59 10.48
CA HIS A 26 12.60 -4.92 10.63
C HIS A 26 11.76 -5.77 11.57
N ALA A 27 11.44 -5.20 12.73
CA ALA A 27 10.66 -5.82 13.78
C ALA A 27 9.41 -6.46 13.15
N GLN A 28 9.37 -7.80 13.15
CA GLN A 28 8.16 -8.54 12.83
C GLN A 28 7.12 -8.17 13.88
N SER A 29 6.12 -7.39 13.47
CA SER A 29 5.02 -6.98 14.33
C SER A 29 4.40 -8.22 14.98
N ALA A 30 4.27 -8.20 16.31
CA ALA A 30 3.79 -9.34 17.12
C ALA A 30 2.39 -9.87 16.71
N GLY A 31 1.65 -9.14 15.86
CA GLY A 31 0.37 -9.56 15.31
C GLY A 31 0.42 -10.51 14.11
N ASP A 32 1.59 -10.83 13.55
CA ASP A 32 1.76 -11.67 12.35
C ASP A 32 1.95 -13.16 12.66
N ALA A 33 2.45 -13.49 13.85
CA ALA A 33 2.77 -14.87 14.25
C ALA A 33 1.58 -15.85 14.21
N PRO A 34 0.38 -15.52 14.75
CA PRO A 34 -0.75 -16.45 14.69
C PRO A 34 -1.26 -16.65 13.27
N LEU A 35 -1.19 -15.62 12.42
CA LEU A 35 -1.70 -15.68 11.06
C LEU A 35 -0.76 -16.46 10.13
N ARG A 36 0.57 -16.38 10.35
CA ARG A 36 1.56 -17.26 9.70
C ARG A 36 1.37 -18.73 10.06
N ALA A 37 0.94 -19.04 11.28
CA ALA A 37 0.64 -20.41 11.68
C ALA A 37 -0.59 -20.97 10.95
N THR A 38 -1.61 -20.14 10.73
CA THR A 38 -2.80 -20.51 9.94
C THR A 38 -2.50 -20.62 8.44
N TYR A 39 -1.56 -19.82 7.94
CA TYR A 39 -1.26 -19.71 6.50
C TYR A 39 0.26 -19.80 6.24
N PRO A 40 0.87 -20.99 6.38
CA PRO A 40 2.32 -21.18 6.31
C PRO A 40 2.95 -20.81 4.96
N GLN A 41 2.17 -20.79 3.87
CA GLN A 41 2.62 -20.36 2.54
C GLN A 41 3.01 -18.86 2.49
N LEU A 42 2.57 -18.05 3.46
CA LEU A 42 2.99 -16.66 3.64
C LEU A 42 4.43 -16.50 4.14
N ALA A 43 5.04 -17.58 4.65
CA ALA A 43 6.39 -17.56 5.18
C ALA A 43 7.48 -17.60 4.09
N SER A 44 7.12 -17.88 2.83
CA SER A 44 8.04 -17.88 1.69
C SER A 44 8.71 -16.50 1.56
N ALA A 45 10.01 -16.45 1.28
CA ALA A 45 10.83 -15.22 1.25
C ALA A 45 10.22 -14.11 0.36
N PRO A 46 10.45 -12.81 0.64
CA PRO A 46 9.94 -11.72 -0.20
C PRO A 46 10.48 -11.89 -1.62
N SER A 47 9.59 -12.04 -2.61
CA SER A 47 9.98 -11.89 -4.01
C SER A 47 10.63 -10.52 -4.19
N ALA A 48 11.85 -10.51 -4.73
CA ALA A 48 12.56 -9.27 -5.07
C ALA A 48 11.98 -8.56 -6.31
N ALA A 49 10.93 -9.12 -6.93
CA ALA A 49 10.27 -8.51 -8.07
C ALA A 49 9.52 -7.24 -7.64
N LEU A 50 10.09 -6.08 -7.99
CA LEU A 50 9.40 -4.81 -7.88
C LEU A 50 8.64 -4.52 -9.17
N TYR A 51 7.39 -4.10 -9.00
CA TYR A 51 6.48 -3.64 -10.02
C TYR A 51 6.21 -2.15 -9.86
N ALA A 52 6.04 -1.47 -10.99
CA ALA A 52 5.72 -0.05 -11.03
C ALA A 52 4.34 0.22 -10.43
N GLY A 53 3.45 -0.78 -10.47
CA GLY A 53 2.09 -0.77 -9.94
C GLY A 53 1.13 -1.53 -10.88
N VAL A 54 -0.16 -1.20 -10.80
CA VAL A 54 -1.21 -1.77 -11.66
C VAL A 54 -1.74 -0.68 -12.58
N ALA A 55 -1.60 -0.87 -13.90
CA ALA A 55 -2.14 0.04 -14.89
C ALA A 55 -3.68 0.01 -14.83
N LEU A 56 -4.29 0.97 -14.14
CA LEU A 56 -5.71 0.94 -13.78
C LEU A 56 -6.63 1.04 -15.01
N ASP A 57 -6.15 1.66 -16.09
CA ASP A 57 -6.82 1.74 -17.38
C ASP A 57 -6.94 0.37 -18.08
N ARG A 58 -6.09 -0.59 -17.73
CA ARG A 58 -6.13 -1.97 -18.23
C ARG A 58 -7.02 -2.89 -17.42
N VAL A 59 -7.54 -2.44 -16.27
CA VAL A 59 -8.49 -3.20 -15.45
C VAL A 59 -9.90 -2.95 -15.96
N THR A 60 -10.22 -3.57 -17.10
CA THR A 60 -11.55 -3.50 -17.72
C THR A 60 -12.23 -4.87 -17.66
N LEU A 61 -13.45 -4.92 -17.13
CA LEU A 61 -14.19 -6.17 -16.97
C LEU A 61 -15.25 -6.31 -18.08
N PRO A 62 -15.27 -7.42 -18.84
CA PRO A 62 -16.26 -7.61 -19.89
C PRO A 62 -17.70 -7.55 -19.35
N GLY A 63 -18.54 -6.71 -19.96
CA GLY A 63 -19.93 -6.54 -19.56
C GLY A 63 -20.15 -5.75 -18.27
N LEU A 64 -19.11 -5.12 -17.72
CA LEU A 64 -19.23 -4.20 -16.58
C LEU A 64 -18.48 -2.90 -16.87
N HIS A 65 -18.98 -1.78 -16.35
CA HIS A 65 -18.30 -0.49 -16.39
C HIS A 65 -17.81 -0.06 -15.02
N LEU A 66 -16.76 0.76 -15.00
CA LEU A 66 -16.25 1.35 -13.76
C LEU A 66 -17.26 2.40 -13.26
N ARG A 67 -17.93 2.10 -12.14
CA ARG A 67 -18.92 2.99 -11.52
C ARG A 67 -18.26 3.98 -10.58
N SER A 68 -17.35 3.50 -9.74
CA SER A 68 -16.65 4.36 -8.79
C SER A 68 -15.21 3.91 -8.58
N ARG A 69 -14.38 4.90 -8.23
CA ARG A 69 -12.99 4.73 -7.84
C ARG A 69 -12.77 5.50 -6.56
N ASP A 70 -12.22 4.84 -5.56
CA ASP A 70 -11.76 5.48 -4.34
C ASP A 70 -10.28 5.20 -4.10
N ASP A 71 -9.51 6.28 -3.94
CA ASP A 71 -8.07 6.21 -3.75
C ASP A 71 -7.72 6.53 -2.30
N GLN A 72 -7.21 5.53 -1.59
CA GLN A 72 -6.72 5.63 -0.22
C GLN A 72 -5.25 5.20 -0.14
N THR A 73 -4.58 5.57 0.93
CA THR A 73 -3.21 5.08 1.19
C THR A 73 -3.20 3.57 1.38
N LEU A 74 -2.01 2.96 1.29
CA LEU A 74 -1.82 1.52 1.53
C LEU A 74 -2.44 1.07 2.86
N GLU A 75 -2.24 1.85 3.93
CA GLU A 75 -2.73 1.50 5.27
C GLU A 75 -4.26 1.63 5.38
N SER A 76 -4.87 2.44 4.51
CA SER A 76 -6.30 2.74 4.50
C SER A 76 -7.08 1.92 3.47
N GLY A 77 -6.41 1.04 2.73
CA GLY A 77 -7.06 0.12 1.80
C GLY A 77 -6.63 0.23 0.34
N GLY A 78 -5.71 1.14 -0.01
CA GLY A 78 -5.27 1.33 -1.39
C GLY A 78 -6.36 1.88 -2.33
N VAL A 79 -6.30 1.50 -3.60
CA VAL A 79 -7.26 1.91 -4.63
C VAL A 79 -8.38 0.88 -4.74
N THR A 80 -9.62 1.31 -4.52
CA THR A 80 -10.82 0.48 -4.72
C THR A 80 -11.53 0.89 -6.01
N LEU A 81 -11.75 -0.08 -6.89
CA LEU A 81 -12.53 0.04 -8.12
C LEU A 81 -13.83 -0.74 -7.96
N ALA A 82 -14.99 -0.11 -8.17
CA ALA A 82 -16.28 -0.79 -8.19
C ALA A 82 -16.81 -0.84 -9.62
N PHE A 83 -17.10 -2.04 -10.09
CA PHE A 83 -17.63 -2.32 -11.41
C PHE A 83 -19.11 -2.69 -11.32
N ALA A 84 -19.91 -2.03 -12.14
CA ALA A 84 -21.36 -2.23 -12.20
C ALA A 84 -21.79 -2.78 -13.56
N ASP A 85 -22.94 -3.44 -13.58
CA ASP A 85 -23.63 -3.81 -14.82
C ASP A 85 -24.41 -2.62 -15.38
N ASP A 86 -25.03 -2.82 -16.55
CA ASP A 86 -25.87 -1.81 -17.22
C ASP A 86 -27.07 -1.33 -16.39
N GLN A 87 -27.42 -2.03 -15.29
CA GLN A 87 -28.47 -1.67 -14.35
C GLN A 87 -27.94 -0.87 -13.15
N GLU A 88 -26.66 -0.45 -13.19
CA GLU A 88 -25.97 0.25 -12.11
C GLU A 88 -25.79 -0.58 -10.82
N ASN A 89 -25.99 -1.90 -10.87
CA ASN A 89 -25.74 -2.76 -9.72
C ASN A 89 -24.26 -3.11 -9.64
N VAL A 90 -23.63 -2.87 -8.49
CA VAL A 90 -22.22 -3.24 -8.28
C VAL A 90 -22.13 -4.76 -8.21
N GLN A 91 -21.46 -5.35 -9.21
CA GLN A 91 -21.25 -6.79 -9.30
C GLN A 91 -19.89 -7.19 -8.74
N THR A 92 -18.86 -6.39 -9.00
CA THR A 92 -17.47 -6.72 -8.64
C THR A 92 -16.75 -5.51 -8.09
N THR A 93 -16.01 -5.70 -7.00
CA THR A 93 -15.06 -4.73 -6.47
C THR A 93 -13.65 -5.28 -6.56
N VAL A 94 -12.72 -4.44 -7.00
CA VAL A 94 -11.29 -4.74 -7.07
C VAL A 94 -10.55 -3.74 -6.20
N GLN A 95 -9.94 -4.21 -5.12
CA GLN A 95 -9.11 -3.41 -4.23
C GLN A 95 -7.64 -3.69 -4.53
N ILE A 96 -6.84 -2.65 -4.77
CA ILE A 96 -5.46 -2.75 -5.23
C ILE A 96 -4.57 -1.96 -4.28
N ALA A 97 -3.54 -2.62 -3.77
CA ALA A 97 -2.53 -2.08 -2.89
C ALA A 97 -1.17 -2.16 -3.57
N VAL A 98 -0.61 -1.01 -3.94
CA VAL A 98 0.79 -0.91 -4.40
C VAL A 98 1.63 -0.44 -3.23
N ALA A 99 2.53 -1.30 -2.76
CA ALA A 99 3.44 -1.03 -1.67
C ALA A 99 4.84 -0.66 -2.19
N PRO A 100 5.69 -0.04 -1.36
CA PRO A 100 7.10 0.19 -1.69
C PRO A 100 7.90 -1.11 -1.87
N ASP A 101 7.46 -2.19 -1.21
CA ASP A 101 8.11 -3.49 -1.20
C ASP A 101 7.08 -4.63 -1.04
N GLY A 102 7.54 -5.87 -1.15
CA GLY A 102 6.68 -7.04 -0.99
C GLY A 102 6.19 -7.28 0.43
N ALA A 103 6.86 -6.75 1.45
CA ALA A 103 6.41 -6.90 2.84
C ALA A 103 5.13 -6.09 3.08
N GLY A 104 5.09 -4.84 2.61
CA GLY A 104 3.89 -3.99 2.71
C GLY A 104 2.69 -4.57 1.95
N ALA A 105 2.92 -5.12 0.75
CA ALA A 105 1.86 -5.78 -0.03
C ALA A 105 1.28 -6.99 0.72
N ARG A 106 2.13 -7.79 1.35
CA ARG A 106 1.69 -8.90 2.20
C ARG A 106 0.92 -8.41 3.42
N THR A 107 1.41 -7.40 4.14
CA THR A 107 0.68 -6.84 5.30
C THR A 107 -0.74 -6.42 4.93
N PHE A 108 -0.93 -5.79 3.76
CA PHE A 108 -2.26 -5.47 3.24
C PHE A 108 -3.11 -6.74 3.02
N ALA A 109 -2.59 -7.74 2.31
CA ALA A 109 -3.32 -8.99 2.06
C ALA A 109 -3.70 -9.69 3.38
N LEU A 110 -2.80 -9.70 4.37
CA LEU A 110 -3.05 -10.27 5.69
C LEU A 110 -4.12 -9.52 6.48
N GLY A 111 -4.14 -8.19 6.37
CA GLY A 111 -5.20 -7.38 6.96
C GLY A 111 -6.57 -7.79 6.45
N TYR A 112 -6.69 -8.08 5.15
CA TYR A 112 -7.94 -8.54 4.54
C TYR A 112 -8.31 -9.98 4.92
N LEU A 113 -7.32 -10.87 5.01
CA LEU A 113 -7.53 -12.28 5.36
C LEU A 113 -7.94 -12.51 6.82
N ARG A 114 -7.84 -11.49 7.69
CA ARG A 114 -8.39 -11.52 9.07
C ARG A 114 -9.92 -11.58 9.01
N GLY A 115 -10.47 -12.77 8.75
CA GLY A 115 -11.91 -13.02 8.67
C GLY A 115 -12.36 -13.87 7.47
N VAL A 116 -11.45 -14.20 6.54
CA VAL A 116 -11.75 -15.09 5.40
C VAL A 116 -11.28 -16.50 5.75
N SER A 117 -12.17 -17.48 5.65
CA SER A 117 -11.83 -18.91 5.69
C SER A 117 -11.62 -19.41 4.26
N GLY A 118 -10.42 -19.86 3.92
CA GLY A 118 -10.14 -20.37 2.57
C GLY A 118 -8.77 -21.01 2.45
N ILE A 119 -8.68 -22.11 1.69
CA ILE A 119 -7.43 -22.80 1.35
C ILE A 119 -7.08 -22.50 -0.12
N LEU A 120 -5.80 -22.28 -0.37
CA LEU A 120 -5.19 -21.88 -1.65
C LEU A 120 -5.41 -22.87 -2.81
N ASP A 121 -5.39 -22.33 -4.03
CA ASP A 121 -4.83 -22.99 -5.20
C ASP A 121 -3.41 -22.42 -5.46
N PRO A 122 -2.33 -23.12 -5.06
CA PRO A 122 -0.96 -22.67 -5.24
C PRO A 122 -0.39 -22.95 -6.65
N SER A 123 -1.20 -23.44 -7.61
CA SER A 123 -0.71 -23.83 -8.94
C SER A 123 -0.60 -22.66 -9.94
N GLY A 124 -1.15 -21.49 -9.59
CA GLY A 124 -1.02 -20.27 -10.39
C GLY A 124 0.38 -19.66 -10.23
N ALA A 125 0.91 -19.08 -11.31
CA ALA A 125 2.19 -18.35 -11.36
C ALA A 125 2.19 -17.03 -10.54
N ASP A 126 1.56 -17.03 -9.38
CA ASP A 126 1.42 -15.95 -8.40
C ASP A 126 2.32 -16.29 -7.21
N GLU A 127 2.71 -15.29 -6.42
CA GLU A 127 3.46 -15.58 -5.19
C GLU A 127 2.53 -16.30 -4.20
N ILE A 128 1.28 -15.82 -4.03
CA ILE A 128 0.26 -16.37 -3.12
C ILE A 128 -1.16 -15.92 -3.55
N ALA A 129 -2.16 -16.83 -3.62
CA ALA A 129 -3.57 -16.50 -3.87
C ALA A 129 -4.58 -17.29 -2.99
N TYR A 130 -5.60 -16.62 -2.46
CA TYR A 130 -6.61 -17.20 -1.56
C TYR A 130 -8.01 -16.99 -2.12
N ALA A 131 -8.89 -18.00 -2.01
CA ALA A 131 -10.30 -17.86 -2.34
C ALA A 131 -11.19 -18.25 -1.15
N ASP A 132 -12.36 -17.63 -1.01
CA ASP A 132 -13.36 -17.94 0.02
C ASP A 132 -14.12 -19.27 -0.19
N GLY A 133 -13.59 -20.17 -1.03
CA GLY A 133 -14.22 -21.43 -1.43
C GLY A 133 -15.40 -21.29 -2.39
N SER A 134 -15.95 -20.09 -2.58
CA SER A 134 -17.13 -19.83 -3.42
C SER A 134 -16.83 -19.08 -4.73
N ASP A 135 -15.55 -18.85 -5.05
CA ASP A 135 -15.08 -17.99 -6.15
C ASP A 135 -15.68 -16.57 -6.12
N ARG A 136 -16.08 -16.13 -4.92
CA ARG A 136 -16.64 -14.80 -4.69
C ARG A 136 -15.63 -13.81 -4.18
N THR A 137 -14.60 -14.27 -3.49
CA THR A 137 -13.53 -13.41 -3.00
C THR A 137 -12.21 -14.06 -3.31
N LEU A 138 -11.28 -13.30 -3.90
CA LEU A 138 -9.92 -13.71 -4.17
C LEU A 138 -8.94 -12.66 -3.66
N VAL A 139 -7.92 -13.07 -2.91
CA VAL A 139 -6.82 -12.21 -2.45
C VAL A 139 -5.52 -12.72 -3.07
N ALA A 140 -4.74 -11.87 -3.74
CA ALA A 140 -3.48 -12.27 -4.35
C ALA A 140 -2.34 -11.27 -4.07
N VAL A 141 -1.11 -11.79 -4.04
CA VAL A 141 0.12 -11.03 -3.87
C VAL A 141 1.11 -11.35 -4.99
N HIS A 142 1.71 -10.29 -5.54
CA HIS A 142 2.68 -10.31 -6.62
C HIS A 142 3.79 -9.30 -6.33
N GLY A 143 4.90 -9.74 -5.71
CA GLY A 143 5.97 -8.82 -5.34
C GLY A 143 5.42 -7.72 -4.41
N ASN A 144 5.59 -6.45 -4.80
CA ASN A 144 5.08 -5.28 -4.07
C ASN A 144 3.62 -4.88 -4.39
N VAL A 145 2.87 -5.70 -5.12
CA VAL A 145 1.46 -5.46 -5.43
C VAL A 145 0.61 -6.52 -4.76
N ALA A 146 -0.43 -6.11 -4.04
CA ALA A 146 -1.47 -6.99 -3.55
C ALA A 146 -2.83 -6.50 -4.05
N TYR A 147 -3.76 -7.42 -4.28
CA TYR A 147 -5.11 -7.06 -4.65
C TYR A 147 -6.14 -8.05 -4.12
N VAL A 148 -7.35 -7.54 -3.96
CA VAL A 148 -8.53 -8.29 -3.57
C VAL A 148 -9.57 -8.11 -4.66
N VAL A 149 -10.20 -9.20 -5.06
CA VAL A 149 -11.35 -9.19 -5.95
C VAL A 149 -12.52 -9.77 -5.18
N SER A 150 -13.63 -9.05 -5.12
CA SER A 150 -14.88 -9.54 -4.56
C SER A 150 -16.00 -9.41 -5.59
N GLY A 151 -16.71 -10.48 -5.90
CA GLY A 151 -17.75 -10.52 -6.92
C GLY A 151 -17.83 -11.87 -7.63
N PRO A 152 -18.77 -12.05 -8.59
CA PRO A 152 -18.81 -13.25 -9.39
C PRO A 152 -17.54 -13.39 -10.24
N LYS A 153 -17.05 -14.64 -10.41
CA LYS A 153 -15.89 -14.97 -11.25
C LYS A 153 -14.60 -14.29 -10.78
N ALA A 154 -14.35 -14.28 -9.46
CA ALA A 154 -13.19 -13.61 -8.88
C ALA A 154 -11.87 -14.09 -9.49
N ALA A 155 -11.74 -15.38 -9.80
CA ALA A 155 -10.59 -15.94 -10.51
C ALA A 155 -10.35 -15.33 -11.91
N SER A 156 -11.41 -15.14 -12.70
CA SER A 156 -11.30 -14.56 -14.04
C SER A 156 -10.89 -13.08 -13.98
N VAL A 157 -11.44 -12.35 -13.03
CA VAL A 157 -11.12 -10.94 -12.78
C VAL A 157 -9.68 -10.80 -12.24
N SER A 158 -9.25 -11.69 -11.35
CA SER A 158 -7.87 -11.76 -10.88
C SER A 158 -6.86 -11.88 -12.03
N ALA A 159 -7.15 -12.73 -13.02
CA ALA A 159 -6.31 -12.86 -14.20
C ALA A 159 -6.22 -11.56 -15.04
N ILE A 160 -7.29 -10.74 -15.07
CA ILE A 160 -7.28 -9.42 -15.71
C ILE A 160 -6.36 -8.47 -14.92
N VAL A 161 -6.52 -8.39 -13.60
CA VAL A 161 -5.71 -7.53 -12.72
C VAL A 161 -4.23 -7.91 -12.83
N LYS A 162 -3.92 -9.21 -12.82
CA LYS A 162 -2.56 -9.72 -13.00
C LYS A 162 -1.92 -9.25 -14.31
N ARG A 163 -2.65 -9.28 -15.43
CA ARG A 163 -2.15 -8.76 -16.72
C ARG A 163 -1.96 -7.25 -16.74
N ALA A 164 -2.62 -6.52 -15.85
CA ALA A 164 -2.47 -5.07 -15.69
C ALA A 164 -1.25 -4.69 -14.82
N ILE A 165 -0.63 -5.63 -14.11
CA ILE A 165 0.61 -5.39 -13.36
C ILE A 165 1.73 -5.01 -14.33
N THR A 166 2.40 -3.90 -14.05
CA THR A 166 3.45 -3.35 -14.90
C THR A 166 4.81 -3.49 -14.22
N SER A 167 5.79 -4.06 -14.93
CA SER A 167 7.18 -4.16 -14.46
C SER A 167 7.82 -2.78 -14.26
N GLY A 168 8.64 -2.63 -13.23
CA GLY A 168 9.43 -1.42 -12.99
C GLY A 168 9.54 -1.11 -11.50
N SER A 169 10.28 -0.05 -11.16
CA SER A 169 10.37 0.38 -9.76
C SER A 169 9.14 1.22 -9.38
N PRO A 170 8.52 0.99 -8.21
CA PRO A 170 7.41 1.82 -7.74
C PRO A 170 7.92 3.22 -7.37
N ALA A 171 7.56 4.22 -8.19
CA ALA A 171 7.83 5.63 -7.91
C ALA A 171 6.53 6.32 -7.49
N PHE A 172 6.34 6.53 -6.19
CA PHE A 172 5.11 7.11 -5.65
C PHE A 172 4.99 8.60 -5.96
N PRO A 173 3.76 9.10 -6.21
CA PRO A 173 3.55 10.53 -6.37
C PRO A 173 3.86 11.26 -5.05
N VAL A 174 4.57 12.37 -5.13
CA VAL A 174 4.83 13.21 -3.96
C VAL A 174 3.72 14.24 -3.88
N VAL A 175 3.07 14.37 -2.73
CA VAL A 175 2.11 15.43 -2.44
C VAL A 175 2.53 16.20 -1.20
N ARG A 176 2.36 17.52 -1.25
CA ARG A 176 2.53 18.42 -0.11
C ARG A 176 1.31 19.30 -0.01
N VAL A 177 0.86 19.53 1.21
CA VAL A 177 -0.23 20.45 1.52
C VAL A 177 0.23 21.43 2.59
N ALA A 178 -0.07 22.71 2.38
CA ALA A 178 0.28 23.77 3.30
C ALA A 178 -0.93 24.69 3.52
N LEU A 179 -1.12 25.04 4.79
CA LEU A 179 -2.07 26.03 5.27
C LEU A 179 -1.34 27.03 6.18
N PRO A 180 -1.84 28.28 6.29
CA PRO A 180 -1.42 29.18 7.36
C PRO A 180 -1.64 28.52 8.73
N ASN A 181 -0.73 28.74 9.69
CA ASN A 181 -0.84 28.17 11.04
C ASN A 181 -2.16 28.55 11.75
N SER A 182 -2.72 29.71 11.42
CA SER A 182 -4.04 30.16 11.88
C SER A 182 -4.73 31.06 10.86
N PHE A 183 -6.06 31.09 10.87
CA PHE A 183 -6.87 31.96 10.00
C PHE A 183 -8.26 32.23 10.59
N GLU A 184 -8.92 33.27 10.09
CA GLU A 184 -10.31 33.62 10.45
C GLU A 184 -11.24 33.33 9.27
N GLY A 185 -12.26 32.52 9.50
CA GLY A 185 -13.26 32.15 8.48
C GLY A 185 -12.76 31.24 7.35
N SER A 186 -11.83 31.71 6.51
CA SER A 186 -11.32 30.96 5.35
C SER A 186 -9.83 31.18 5.10
N ALA A 187 -9.14 30.12 4.64
CA ALA A 187 -7.75 30.19 4.21
C ALA A 187 -7.52 29.47 2.88
N PRO A 188 -6.67 30.00 1.99
CA PRO A 188 -6.28 29.29 0.78
C PRO A 188 -5.43 28.06 1.12
N ILE A 189 -5.65 26.96 0.40
CA ILE A 189 -4.90 25.72 0.51
C ILE A 189 -3.84 25.72 -0.61
N THR A 190 -2.58 25.55 -0.24
CA THR A 190 -1.51 25.34 -1.22
C THR A 190 -1.23 23.85 -1.32
N VAL A 191 -1.35 23.30 -2.53
CA VAL A 191 -1.04 21.89 -2.82
C VAL A 191 0.03 21.83 -3.89
N THR A 192 1.06 21.03 -3.66
CA THR A 192 2.10 20.74 -4.65
C THR A 192 2.17 19.24 -4.87
N THR A 193 2.11 18.81 -6.13
CA THR A 193 2.20 17.40 -6.53
C THR A 193 3.34 17.19 -7.53
N SER A 194 4.10 16.10 -7.40
CA SER A 194 5.07 15.71 -8.44
C SER A 194 4.38 14.97 -9.59
N GLY A 195 4.95 15.07 -10.79
CA GLY A 195 4.61 14.20 -11.92
C GLY A 195 3.18 14.34 -12.47
N GLY A 196 2.49 15.45 -12.22
CA GLY A 196 1.12 15.67 -12.72
C GLY A 196 0.06 14.76 -12.10
N ALA A 197 0.36 14.15 -10.95
CA ALA A 197 -0.58 13.30 -10.24
C ALA A 197 -1.88 14.03 -9.92
N LYS A 198 -3.01 13.35 -10.11
CA LYS A 198 -4.31 13.89 -9.68
C LYS A 198 -4.36 13.85 -8.16
N TYR A 199 -5.06 14.82 -7.56
CA TYR A 199 -5.23 14.86 -6.12
C TYR A 199 -6.66 15.19 -5.70
N ARG A 200 -6.99 14.80 -4.48
CA ARG A 200 -8.25 15.09 -3.80
C ARG A 200 -7.94 15.71 -2.44
N LEU A 201 -8.78 16.65 -2.02
CA LEU A 201 -8.69 17.31 -0.73
C LEU A 201 -9.85 16.89 0.17
N ARG A 202 -9.56 16.68 1.45
CA ARG A 202 -10.54 16.49 2.53
C ARG A 202 -10.16 17.39 3.69
N ALA A 203 -11.15 17.88 4.42
CA ALA A 203 -10.96 18.63 5.64
C ALA A 203 -11.74 18.00 6.79
N THR A 204 -11.17 18.11 7.99
CA THR A 204 -11.82 17.77 9.27
C THR A 204 -11.84 19.04 10.12
N GLY A 205 -12.97 19.33 10.78
CA GLY A 205 -13.20 20.62 11.48
C GLY A 205 -13.64 21.77 10.56
N GLY A 206 -13.83 21.48 9.27
CA GLY A 206 -14.28 22.41 8.26
C GLY A 206 -14.60 21.69 6.96
N TYR A 207 -14.79 22.46 5.88
CA TYR A 207 -14.98 21.93 4.53
C TYR A 207 -14.05 22.61 3.53
N VAL A 208 -13.74 21.89 2.44
CA VAL A 208 -12.94 22.42 1.34
C VAL A 208 -13.87 23.08 0.32
N ALA A 209 -13.73 24.39 0.15
CA ALA A 209 -14.42 25.15 -0.89
C ALA A 209 -13.54 25.23 -2.14
N ARG A 210 -14.11 24.88 -3.30
CA ARG A 210 -13.43 25.02 -4.59
C ARG A 210 -13.55 26.49 -5.04
N GLY A 211 -12.49 27.26 -4.85
CA GLY A 211 -12.38 28.62 -5.38
C GLY A 211 -12.04 28.62 -6.87
N SER A 212 -12.27 29.74 -7.54
CA SER A 212 -11.94 29.96 -8.96
C SER A 212 -10.44 29.91 -9.24
N ASP A 213 -9.61 30.41 -8.32
CA ASP A 213 -8.14 30.40 -8.43
C ASP A 213 -7.49 29.23 -7.69
N ARG A 214 -7.89 29.01 -6.44
CA ARG A 214 -7.32 27.96 -5.58
C ARG A 214 -8.37 27.38 -4.64
N PRO A 215 -8.24 26.09 -4.26
CA PRO A 215 -9.05 25.54 -3.19
C PRO A 215 -8.78 26.29 -1.88
N SER A 216 -9.82 26.47 -1.07
CA SER A 216 -9.75 27.09 0.24
C SER A 216 -10.41 26.18 1.26
N VAL A 217 -10.02 26.31 2.53
CA VAL A 217 -10.72 25.68 3.64
C VAL A 217 -11.60 26.72 4.31
N ARG A 218 -12.77 26.29 4.79
CA ARG A 218 -13.67 27.09 5.64
C ARG A 218 -13.96 26.34 6.92
N ALA A 219 -13.81 27.04 8.03
CA ALA A 219 -14.04 26.50 9.36
C ALA A 219 -15.53 26.32 9.62
N PHE A 220 -15.90 25.28 10.39
CA PHE A 220 -17.24 25.21 10.98
C PHE A 220 -17.38 26.10 12.23
N GLY A 221 -16.25 26.40 12.87
CA GLY A 221 -16.14 27.28 14.03
C GLY A 221 -14.68 27.36 14.49
N PRO A 222 -14.40 28.07 15.58
CA PRO A 222 -13.06 28.14 16.15
C PRO A 222 -12.55 26.75 16.57
N GLY A 223 -11.29 26.45 16.29
CA GLY A 223 -10.69 25.16 16.64
C GLY A 223 -9.70 24.61 15.61
N PRO A 224 -9.17 23.39 15.85
CA PRO A 224 -8.23 22.76 14.95
C PRO A 224 -8.93 22.30 13.66
N ILE A 225 -8.29 22.58 12.54
CA ILE A 225 -8.72 22.14 11.22
C ILE A 225 -7.57 21.40 10.57
N THR A 226 -7.83 20.16 10.16
CA THR A 226 -6.86 19.32 9.46
C THR A 226 -7.28 19.20 8.00
N VAL A 227 -6.38 19.54 7.09
CA VAL A 227 -6.55 19.32 5.66
C VAL A 227 -5.64 18.18 5.24
N ILE A 228 -6.23 17.27 4.46
CA ILE A 228 -5.59 16.08 3.94
C ILE A 228 -5.63 16.16 2.41
N ALA A 229 -4.46 16.05 1.79
CA ALA A 229 -4.31 15.92 0.35
C ALA A 229 -3.89 14.49 0.00
N VAL A 230 -4.70 13.82 -0.81
CA VAL A 230 -4.41 12.47 -1.30
C VAL A 230 -4.10 12.59 -2.78
N ALA A 231 -2.89 12.19 -3.19
CA ALA A 231 -2.49 12.13 -4.58
C ALA A 231 -2.39 10.68 -5.05
N SER A 232 -2.86 10.44 -6.27
CA SER A 232 -2.82 9.13 -6.90
C SER A 232 -2.43 9.23 -8.37
N ASP A 233 -1.89 8.14 -8.91
CA ASP A 233 -1.52 8.06 -10.31
C ASP A 233 -2.27 6.94 -11.08
N ALA A 234 -1.86 6.74 -12.33
CA ALA A 234 -2.43 5.74 -13.22
C ALA A 234 -2.04 4.30 -12.85
N PHE A 235 -1.04 4.11 -11.98
CA PHE A 235 -0.53 2.81 -11.56
C PHE A 235 -1.09 2.36 -10.20
N GLY A 236 -2.07 3.08 -9.65
CA GLY A 236 -2.69 2.76 -8.37
C GLY A 236 -1.80 3.05 -7.16
N ARG A 237 -0.75 3.87 -7.33
CA ARG A 237 0.07 4.34 -6.22
C ARG A 237 -0.58 5.57 -5.60
N VAL A 238 -0.65 5.59 -4.27
CA VAL A 238 -1.33 6.65 -3.52
C VAL A 238 -0.41 7.17 -2.42
N THR A 239 -0.40 8.48 -2.22
CA THR A 239 0.33 9.14 -1.13
C THR A 239 -0.54 10.21 -0.51
N GLU A 240 -0.40 10.38 0.80
CA GLU A 240 -1.14 11.38 1.57
C GLU A 240 -0.18 12.40 2.18
N ALA A 241 -0.60 13.67 2.20
CA ALA A 241 -0.03 14.69 3.04
C ALA A 241 -1.12 15.33 3.90
N ARG A 242 -0.75 15.68 5.13
CA ARG A 242 -1.64 16.33 6.09
C ARG A 242 -1.02 17.60 6.63
N THR A 243 -1.85 18.59 6.90
CA THR A 243 -1.47 19.80 7.62
C THR A 243 -2.61 20.24 8.51
N THR A 244 -2.29 20.88 9.63
CA THR A 244 -3.27 21.32 10.63
C THR A 244 -3.05 22.79 10.91
N ALA A 245 -4.15 23.53 11.01
CA ALA A 245 -4.21 24.94 11.33
C ALA A 245 -5.25 25.20 12.41
N VAL A 246 -5.23 26.38 13.02
CA VAL A 246 -6.21 26.80 14.02
C VAL A 246 -7.12 27.89 13.44
N ALA A 247 -8.41 27.59 13.32
CA ALA A 247 -9.42 28.61 13.06
C ALA A 247 -9.68 29.42 14.33
N ARG A 248 -9.74 30.74 14.16
CA ARG A 248 -10.11 31.70 15.21
C ARG A 248 -11.48 32.28 14.93
#